data_AF-A0A920JQX1-F1
#
_entry.id   AF-A0A920JQX1-F1
#
_cell.length_a   1.000
_cell.length_b   1.000
_cell.length_c   1.000
_cell.angle_alpha   90.00
_cell.angle_beta   90.00
_cell.angle_gamma   90.00
#
_symmetry.space_group_name_H-M   'P 1'
#
loop_
_entity.id
_entity.type
_entity.pdbx_description
1 polymer ?
#
loop_
_entity_poly.entity_id
_entity_poly.type
_entity_poly.pdbx_seq_one_letter_code
_entity_poly.pdbx_strand_id
1 'polypeptide(L)'
;MREALRWLGIDESRAKKLGLCIYKVGMPWPLEPQGVREFCEGLESILLVEEKRELIEHQVKWQLYNWKDTVRPTVVGKQDENGDWLFQQKMIFPLQTIVEAISKRFIKLLGIQSYWNV
;
A
#
# COMPACT_ATOMS: atom_id res chain seq x y z
N MET A 1 -3.28 -4.98 -9.35
CA MET A 1 -2.47 -3.73 -9.24
C MET A 1 -2.37 -2.96 -10.56
N ARG A 2 -1.69 -3.47 -11.60
CA ARG A 2 -1.53 -2.74 -12.87
C ARG A 2 -2.85 -2.31 -13.51
N GLU A 3 -3.87 -3.18 -13.47
CA GLU A 3 -5.21 -2.82 -13.92
C GLU A 3 -5.83 -1.70 -13.07
N ALA A 4 -5.69 -1.74 -11.74
CA ALA A 4 -6.23 -0.68 -10.87
C ALA A 4 -5.60 0.68 -11.17
N LEU A 5 -4.29 0.72 -11.43
CA LEU A 5 -3.59 1.93 -11.85
C LEU A 5 -4.10 2.44 -13.21
N ARG A 6 -4.36 1.54 -14.17
CA ARG A 6 -4.98 1.93 -15.45
C ARG A 6 -6.36 2.56 -15.27
N TRP A 7 -7.19 2.01 -14.39
CA TRP A 7 -8.51 2.58 -14.06
C TRP A 7 -8.40 3.99 -13.45
N LEU A 8 -7.29 4.28 -12.76
CA LEU A 8 -6.98 5.60 -12.23
C LEU A 8 -6.28 6.54 -13.24
N GLY A 9 -6.10 6.10 -14.50
CA GLY A 9 -5.37 6.86 -15.51
C GLY A 9 -3.89 7.04 -15.17
N ILE A 10 -3.29 6.07 -14.49
CA ILE A 10 -1.88 6.04 -14.11
C ILE A 10 -1.16 4.99 -14.96
N ASP A 11 -0.48 5.47 -16.00
CA ASP A 11 0.46 4.69 -16.78
C ASP A 11 1.84 4.63 -16.10
N GLU A 12 2.80 3.95 -16.72
CA GLU A 12 4.16 3.80 -16.16
C GLU A 12 4.92 5.12 -16.07
N SER A 13 4.70 6.07 -16.99
CA SER A 13 5.36 7.37 -16.98
C SER A 13 4.86 8.22 -15.81
N ARG A 14 3.54 8.25 -15.61
CA ARG A 14 2.89 8.93 -14.49
C ARG A 14 3.22 8.26 -13.17
N ALA A 15 3.26 6.93 -13.11
CA ALA A 15 3.68 6.19 -11.92
C ALA A 15 5.09 6.60 -11.48
N LYS A 16 6.05 6.68 -12.42
CA LYS A 16 7.42 7.15 -12.13
C LYS A 16 7.45 8.58 -11.61
N LYS A 17 6.69 9.49 -12.23
CA LYS A 17 6.60 10.90 -11.78
C LYS A 17 6.01 11.03 -10.37
N LEU A 18 5.09 10.13 -10.01
CA LEU A 18 4.49 10.05 -8.68
C LEU A 18 5.33 9.29 -7.65
N GLY A 19 6.50 8.74 -8.05
CA GLY A 19 7.33 7.92 -7.17
C GLY A 19 6.71 6.56 -6.81
N LEU A 20 5.77 6.06 -7.61
CA LEU A 20 5.11 4.78 -7.36
C LEU A 20 5.98 3.61 -7.80
N CYS A 21 6.19 2.69 -6.88
CA CYS A 21 6.82 1.40 -7.12
C CYS A 21 5.85 0.26 -6.76
N ILE A 22 6.01 -0.88 -7.43
CA ILE A 22 5.22 -2.08 -7.15
C ILE A 22 6.18 -3.20 -6.80
N TYR A 23 6.06 -3.73 -5.59
CA TYR A 23 6.72 -4.96 -5.18
C TYR A 23 5.79 -6.15 -5.36
N LYS A 24 6.23 -7.16 -6.10
CA LYS A 24 5.53 -8.44 -6.20
C LYS A 24 6.20 -9.44 -5.25
N VAL A 25 5.48 -9.85 -4.22
CA VAL A 25 5.96 -10.86 -3.28
C VAL A 25 6.10 -12.21 -4.00
N GLY A 26 7.32 -12.76 -4.00
CA GLY A 26 7.64 -14.07 -4.56
C GLY A 26 7.58 -15.21 -3.54
N MET A 27 8.07 -14.96 -2.31
CA MET A 27 8.05 -15.90 -1.19
C MET A 27 7.25 -15.27 -0.04
N PRO A 28 5.97 -15.61 0.16
CA PRO A 28 5.14 -15.00 1.18
C PRO A 28 5.40 -15.53 2.60
N TRP A 29 5.97 -16.74 2.71
CA TRP A 29 6.33 -17.35 3.99
C TRP A 29 7.53 -18.31 3.87
N PRO A 30 8.63 -18.07 4.59
CA PRO A 30 8.93 -16.82 5.29
C PRO A 30 9.05 -15.68 4.27
N LEU A 31 8.56 -14.49 4.62
CA LEU A 31 8.73 -13.31 3.78
C LEU A 31 10.23 -13.02 3.64
N GLU A 32 10.71 -12.97 2.40
CA GLU A 32 12.12 -12.71 2.10
C GLU A 32 12.52 -11.33 2.65
N PRO A 33 13.45 -11.27 3.63
CA PRO A 33 13.65 -10.07 4.43
C PRO A 33 14.51 -9.00 3.76
N GLN A 34 15.44 -9.36 2.89
CA GLN A 34 16.35 -8.41 2.28
C GLN A 34 15.61 -7.54 1.26
N GLY A 35 14.93 -8.16 0.29
CA GLY A 35 14.20 -7.47 -0.76
C GLY A 35 13.04 -6.63 -0.25
N VAL A 36 12.37 -7.05 0.83
CA VAL A 36 11.33 -6.23 1.47
C VAL A 36 11.92 -4.99 2.13
N ARG A 37 13.04 -5.13 2.84
CA ARG A 37 13.73 -3.99 3.45
C ARG A 37 14.23 -3.02 2.41
N GLU A 38 14.97 -3.51 1.42
CA GLU A 38 15.47 -2.71 0.30
C GLU A 38 14.33 -1.99 -0.44
N PHE A 39 13.18 -2.66 -0.65
CA PHE A 39 12.01 -2.04 -1.25
C PHE A 39 11.42 -0.90 -0.39
N CYS A 40 11.46 -1.03 0.93
CA CYS A 40 10.90 -0.05 1.86
C CYS A 40 11.79 1.18 2.07
N GLU A 41 13.08 1.11 1.69
CA GLU A 41 14.01 2.22 1.88
C GLU A 41 13.62 3.45 1.05
N GLY A 42 13.55 4.60 1.71
CA GLY A 42 13.23 5.89 1.08
C GLY A 42 11.75 6.09 0.74
N LEU A 43 10.87 5.12 1.03
CA LEU A 43 9.44 5.29 0.87
C LEU A 43 8.84 6.06 2.05
N GLU A 44 7.88 6.94 1.75
CA GLU A 44 7.09 7.63 2.78
C GLU A 44 6.00 6.70 3.34
N SER A 45 5.38 5.90 2.47
CA SER A 45 4.29 5.00 2.83
C SER A 45 4.27 3.78 1.92
N ILE A 46 3.83 2.65 2.47
CA ILE A 46 3.57 1.41 1.74
C ILE A 46 2.11 0.99 1.92
N LEU A 47 1.49 0.55 0.82
CA LEU A 47 0.16 -0.05 0.82
C LEU A 47 0.28 -1.55 0.53
N LEU A 48 0.00 -2.38 1.52
CA LEU A 48 -0.10 -3.83 1.36
C LEU A 48 -1.47 -4.21 0.82
N VAL A 49 -1.46 -4.96 -0.27
CA VAL A 49 -2.65 -5.48 -0.91
C VAL A 49 -2.63 -7.00 -0.79
N GLU A 50 -3.37 -7.52 0.19
CA GLU A 50 -3.49 -8.96 0.47
C GLU A 50 -4.96 -9.37 0.47
N GLU A 51 -5.30 -10.46 -0.23
CA GLU A 51 -6.69 -10.90 -0.33
C GLU A 51 -7.20 -11.52 0.99
N LYS A 52 -6.36 -12.35 1.63
CA LYS A 52 -6.72 -13.12 2.82
C LYS A 52 -6.36 -12.37 4.11
N ARG A 53 -5.80 -13.05 5.10
CA ARG A 53 -5.36 -12.49 6.39
C ARG A 53 -4.07 -11.67 6.22
N GLU A 54 -3.76 -10.82 7.19
CA GLU A 54 -2.57 -9.94 7.23
C GLU A 54 -1.23 -10.68 7.40
N LEU A 55 -0.94 -11.68 6.56
CA LEU A 55 0.27 -12.50 6.70
C LEU A 55 1.53 -11.71 6.33
N ILE A 56 1.51 -10.98 5.21
CA ILE A 56 2.65 -10.18 4.77
C ILE A 56 2.72 -8.89 5.58
N GLU A 57 1.59 -8.26 5.89
CA GLU A 57 1.55 -7.03 6.69
C GLU A 57 2.22 -7.20 8.06
N HIS A 58 1.92 -8.28 8.79
CA HIS A 58 2.57 -8.55 10.07
C HIS A 58 4.09 -8.76 9.92
N GLN A 59 4.52 -9.48 8.88
CA GLN A 59 5.94 -9.72 8.63
C GLN A 59 6.69 -8.44 8.22
N VAL A 60 6.08 -7.58 7.40
CA VAL A 60 6.65 -6.28 7.03
C VAL A 60 6.75 -5.37 8.25
N LYS A 61 5.69 -5.24 9.05
CA LYS A 61 5.71 -4.46 10.31
C LYS A 61 6.79 -4.96 11.25
N TRP A 62 6.93 -6.28 11.38
CA TRP A 62 7.99 -6.90 12.19
C TRP A 62 9.39 -6.54 11.69
N GLN A 63 9.64 -6.65 10.38
CA GLN A 63 10.96 -6.36 9.80
C GLN A 63 11.37 -4.88 9.96
N LEU A 64 10.39 -3.97 9.93
CA LEU A 64 10.57 -2.52 10.05
C LEU A 64 10.49 -2.01 11.49
N TYR A 65 10.15 -2.87 12.47
CA TYR A 65 9.85 -2.46 13.85
C TYR A 65 10.96 -1.61 14.48
N ASN A 66 12.23 -2.01 14.27
CA ASN A 66 13.41 -1.33 14.83
C ASN A 66 14.00 -0.24 13.92
N TRP A 67 13.37 0.11 12.80
CA TRP A 67 13.84 1.23 11.98
C TRP A 67 13.68 2.55 12.74
N LYS A 68 14.62 3.48 12.48
CA LYS A 68 14.51 4.85 13.00
C LYS A 68 13.25 5.49 12.45
N ASP A 69 12.52 6.19 13.31
CA ASP A 69 11.22 6.76 12.96
C ASP A 69 11.28 7.69 11.74
N THR A 70 12.36 8.46 11.62
CA THR A 70 12.60 9.43 10.53
C THR A 70 12.74 8.81 9.14
N VAL A 71 12.97 7.49 9.04
CA VAL A 71 13.16 6.78 7.76
C VAL A 71 12.22 5.60 7.59
N ARG A 72 11.37 5.33 8.59
CA ARG A 72 10.45 4.18 8.59
C ARG A 72 9.19 4.56 7.84
N PRO A 73 8.84 3.87 6.73
CA PRO A 73 7.61 4.17 6.01
C PRO A 73 6.38 3.86 6.86
N THR A 74 5.31 4.62 6.62
CA THR A 74 3.99 4.30 7.17
C THR A 74 3.44 3.05 6.48
N VAL A 75 3.24 1.99 7.27
CA VAL A 75 2.74 0.70 6.77
C VAL A 75 1.22 0.66 6.87
N VAL A 76 0.57 0.62 5.71
CA VAL A 76 -0.88 0.54 5.56
C VAL A 76 -1.25 -0.74 4.87
N GLY A 77 -2.29 -1.42 5.33
CA GLY A 77 -2.77 -2.65 4.72
C GLY A 77 -4.27 -2.76 4.90
N LYS A 78 -4.74 -3.76 5.66
CA LYS A 78 -6.19 -3.91 5.92
C LYS A 78 -6.78 -2.69 6.60
N GLN A 79 -6.01 -2.13 7.52
CA GLN A 79 -6.28 -0.87 8.18
C GLN A 79 -5.26 0.18 7.74
N ASP A 80 -5.69 1.44 7.78
CA ASP A 80 -4.80 2.57 7.62
C ASP A 80 -4.10 2.95 8.94
N GLU A 81 -3.29 4.00 8.89
CA GLU A 81 -2.53 4.53 10.02
C GLU A 81 -3.40 5.09 11.15
N ASN A 82 -4.69 5.35 10.90
CA ASN A 82 -5.66 5.77 11.92
C ASN A 82 -6.44 4.58 12.49
N GLY A 83 -6.25 3.37 11.93
CA GLY A 83 -7.01 2.16 12.29
C GLY A 83 -8.29 1.98 11.49
N ASP A 84 -8.57 2.84 10.50
CA ASP A 84 -9.76 2.74 9.66
C ASP A 84 -9.60 1.63 8.62
N TRP A 85 -10.66 0.86 8.38
CA TRP A 85 -10.62 -0.26 7.44
C TRP A 85 -10.56 0.22 5.98
N LEU A 86 -9.49 -0.15 5.27
CA LEU A 86 -9.35 0.01 3.82
C LEU A 86 -9.83 -1.23 3.06
N PHE A 87 -9.52 -2.41 3.59
CA PHE A 87 -9.90 -3.69 3.00
C PHE A 87 -10.72 -4.49 4.00
N GLN A 88 -12.01 -4.68 3.72
CA GLN A 88 -12.82 -5.60 4.51
C GLN A 88 -12.33 -7.05 4.29
N GLN A 89 -12.38 -7.88 5.33
CA GLN A 89 -12.15 -9.32 5.21
C GLN A 89 -13.32 -9.99 4.48
N LYS A 90 -13.37 -9.82 3.16
CA LYS A 90 -14.37 -10.44 2.28
C LYS A 90 -13.78 -11.68 1.63
N MET A 91 -14.66 -12.62 1.27
CA MET A 91 -14.29 -13.81 0.51
C MET A 91 -13.75 -13.50 -0.90
N ILE A 92 -14.18 -12.37 -1.47
CA ILE A 92 -13.79 -11.88 -2.80
C ILE A 92 -13.08 -10.54 -2.61
N PHE A 93 -11.97 -10.36 -3.33
CA PHE A 93 -11.18 -9.15 -3.34
C PHE A 93 -11.26 -8.45 -4.71
N PRO A 94 -12.31 -7.65 -4.97
CA PRO A 94 -12.56 -7.11 -6.29
C PRO A 94 -11.58 -5.97 -6.63
N LEU A 95 -11.32 -5.78 -7.92
CA LEU A 95 -10.46 -4.71 -8.44
C LEU A 95 -10.85 -3.33 -7.90
N GLN A 96 -12.15 -3.08 -7.79
CA GLN A 96 -12.69 -1.81 -7.32
C GLN A 96 -12.24 -1.47 -5.89
N THR A 97 -12.08 -2.45 -5.02
CA THR A 97 -11.54 -2.21 -3.67
C THR A 97 -10.09 -1.74 -3.72
N ILE A 98 -9.27 -2.26 -4.64
CA ILE A 98 -7.90 -1.79 -4.85
C ILE A 98 -7.90 -0.35 -5.38
N VAL A 99 -8.77 -0.04 -6.35
CA VAL A 99 -8.91 1.30 -6.93
C VAL A 99 -9.32 2.32 -5.84
N GLU A 100 -10.31 1.98 -5.03
CA GLU A 100 -10.78 2.80 -3.90
C GLU A 100 -9.69 3.03 -2.86
N ALA A 101 -8.97 1.97 -2.47
CA ALA A 101 -7.87 2.08 -1.51
C ALA A 101 -6.77 3.01 -2.03
N ILE A 102 -6.29 2.81 -3.26
CA ILE A 102 -5.27 3.68 -3.87
C ILE A 102 -5.77 5.13 -3.96
N SER A 103 -7.03 5.34 -4.35
CA SER A 103 -7.63 6.68 -4.44
C SER A 103 -7.62 7.39 -3.08
N LYS A 104 -8.07 6.70 -2.02
CA LYS A 104 -8.03 7.23 -0.65
C LYS A 104 -6.60 7.61 -0.23
N ARG A 105 -5.61 6.78 -0.57
CA ARG A 105 -4.20 7.08 -0.29
C ARG A 105 -3.74 8.35 -1.02
N PHE A 106 -4.05 8.51 -2.30
CA PHE A 106 -3.66 9.72 -3.04
C PHE A 106 -4.33 10.97 -2.55
N ILE A 107 -5.63 10.92 -2.25
CA ILE A 107 -6.35 12.08 -1.69
C ILE A 107 -5.64 12.55 -0.41
N LYS A 108 -5.29 11.60 0.47
CA LYS A 108 -4.58 11.89 1.72
C LYS A 108 -3.17 12.45 1.49
N LEU A 109 -2.35 11.77 0.69
CA LEU A 109 -0.94 12.13 0.47
C LEU A 109 -0.78 13.44 -0.33
N LEU A 110 -1.69 13.71 -1.27
CA LEU A 110 -1.67 14.94 -2.06
C LEU A 110 -2.37 16.11 -1.35
N GLY A 111 -2.92 15.89 -0.15
CA GLY A 111 -3.65 16.91 0.60
C GLY A 111 -4.88 17.46 -0.14
N ILE A 112 -5.46 16.67 -1.04
CA ILE A 112 -6.63 17.09 -1.82
C ILE A 112 -7.83 17.02 -0.89
N GLN A 113 -8.44 18.17 -0.57
CA GLN A 113 -9.76 18.17 0.07
C GLN A 113 -10.79 17.64 -0.93
N SER A 114 -11.55 16.62 -0.53
CA SER A 114 -12.71 16.18 -1.30
C SER A 114 -13.74 17.33 -1.36
N TYR A 115 -13.88 17.96 -2.52
CA TYR A 115 -14.86 19.02 -2.77
C TYR A 115 -16.31 18.53 -2.88
N TRP A 116 -16.56 17.23 -2.67
CA TRP A 116 -17.89 16.63 -2.72
C TRP A 116 -18.30 16.17 -1.32
N ASN A 117 -18.84 17.11 -0.54
CA ASN A 117 -19.83 16.80 0.49
C ASN A 117 -21.20 17.07 -0.13
N VAL A 118 -21.85 16.03 -0.64
CA VAL A 118 -23.30 16.00 -0.92
C VAL A 118 -23.87 14.73 -0.33
#